data_AF-A0A238ZS21-F1
#
_entry.id   AF-A0A238ZS21-F1
#
_cell.length_a   1.000
_cell.length_b   1.000
_cell.length_c   1.000
_cell.angle_alpha   90.00
_cell.angle_beta   90.00
_cell.angle_gamma   90.00
#
_symmetry.space_group_name_H-M   'P 1'
#
loop_
_entity.id
_entity.type
_entity.pdbx_description
1 polymer ?
#
loop_
_entity_poly.entity_id
_entity_poly.type
_entity_poly.pdbx_seq_one_letter_code
_entity_poly.pdbx_strand_id
1 'polypeptide(L)' 'MGKAIGIKVKNFDTKADRKYFTQKCSQFWLEVISEQINALPVNHDKKIEFAKEVVEEVHRKMEKKKNAATVTISCN' A
#
# COMPACT_ATOMS: atom_id res chain seq x y z
N MET A 1 -22.19 -8.13 13.45
CA MET A 1 -21.33 -9.20 12.93
C MET A 1 -21.05 -8.91 11.46
N GLY A 2 -19.90 -8.29 11.15
CA GLY A 2 -19.54 -7.95 9.77
C GLY A 2 -19.14 -9.21 9.02
N LYS A 3 -19.79 -9.50 7.89
CA LYS A 3 -19.38 -10.59 7.00
C LYS A 3 -17.94 -10.34 6.56
N ALA A 4 -17.01 -11.19 6.99
CA ALA A 4 -15.68 -11.24 6.42
C ALA A 4 -15.84 -11.61 4.94
N ILE A 5 -15.65 -10.63 4.05
CA ILE A 5 -15.59 -10.88 2.60
C ILE A 5 -14.24 -11.54 2.35
N GLY A 6 -14.19 -12.86 2.56
CA GLY A 6 -13.06 -13.69 2.19
C GLY A 6 -12.92 -13.66 0.67
N ILE A 7 -12.09 -12.76 0.15
CA ILE A 7 -11.69 -12.79 -1.26
C ILE A 7 -10.87 -14.08 -1.44
N LYS A 8 -11.48 -15.11 -2.03
CA LYS A 8 -10.75 -16.29 -2.50
C LYS A 8 -9.78 -15.82 -3.57
N VAL A 9 -8.51 -15.69 -3.19
CA VAL A 9 -7.41 -15.37 -4.09
C VAL A 9 -7.28 -16.49 -5.11
N LYS A 10 -7.75 -16.26 -6.34
CA LYS A 10 -7.55 -17.19 -7.47
C LYS A 10 -6.10 -17.04 -7.94
N ASN A 11 -5.40 -18.17 -7.98
CA ASN A 11 -4.05 -18.42 -8.45
C ASN A 11 -3.36 -17.27 -9.23
N PHE A 12 -2.26 -16.74 -8.67
CA PHE A 12 -1.39 -15.73 -9.32
C PHE A 12 -0.37 -16.34 -10.29
N ASP A 13 -0.77 -17.38 -11.02
CA ASP A 13 0.16 -18.21 -11.80
C ASP A 13 0.78 -17.41 -12.95
N THR A 14 0.02 -16.48 -13.56
CA THR A 14 0.51 -15.67 -14.68
C THR A 14 0.97 -14.27 -14.28
N LYS A 15 1.82 -13.66 -15.12
CA LYS A 15 2.22 -12.25 -14.99
C LYS A 15 1.01 -11.30 -15.09
N ALA A 16 -0.01 -11.68 -15.85
CA ALA A 16 -1.25 -10.91 -15.99
C ALA A 16 -2.08 -10.92 -14.70
N ASP A 17 -2.20 -12.09 -14.04
CA ASP A 17 -2.92 -12.22 -12.77
C ASP A 17 -2.25 -11.44 -11.65
N ARG A 18 -0.91 -11.46 -11.58
CA ARG A 18 -0.15 -10.61 -10.65
C ARG A 18 -0.38 -9.12 -10.91
N LYS A 19 -0.41 -8.69 -12.18
CA LYS A 19 -0.68 -7.30 -12.54
C LYS A 19 -2.11 -6.89 -12.15
N TYR A 20 -3.08 -7.74 -12.44
CA TYR A 20 -4.49 -7.53 -12.09
C TYR A 20 -4.67 -7.46 -10.56
N PHE A 21 -4.03 -8.35 -9.82
CA PHE A 21 -4.04 -8.33 -8.36
C PHE A 21 -3.46 -7.06 -7.78
N THR A 22 -2.28 -6.65 -8.24
CA THR A 22 -1.65 -5.41 -7.79
C THR A 22 -2.55 -4.21 -8.06
N GLN A 23 -3.18 -4.15 -9.24
CA GLN A 23 -4.14 -3.10 -9.56
C GLN A 23 -5.35 -3.11 -8.62
N LYS A 24 -5.99 -4.26 -8.40
CA LYS A 24 -7.16 -4.36 -7.52
C LYS A 24 -6.84 -4.05 -6.07
N CYS A 25 -5.70 -4.53 -5.57
CA CYS A 25 -5.24 -4.18 -4.23
C CYS A 25 -4.97 -2.68 -4.11
N SER A 26 -4.28 -2.07 -5.08
CA SER A 26 -4.03 -0.63 -5.05
C SER A 26 -5.32 0.20 -5.05
N GLN A 27 -6.32 -0.19 -5.85
CA GLN A 27 -7.61 0.48 -5.90
C GLN A 27 -8.34 0.36 -4.55
N PHE A 28 -8.43 -0.85 -4.00
CA PHE A 28 -9.07 -1.09 -2.71
C PHE A 28 -8.41 -0.29 -1.58
N TRP A 29 -7.07 -0.32 -1.51
CA TRP A 29 -6.35 0.43 -0.47
C TRP A 29 -6.53 1.94 -0.63
N LEU A 30 -6.52 2.48 -1.86
CA LEU A 30 -6.77 3.90 -2.09
C LEU A 30 -8.18 4.32 -1.64
N GLU A 31 -9.19 3.50 -1.91
CA GLU A 31 -10.56 3.74 -1.49
C GLU A 31 -10.68 3.77 0.04
N VAL A 32 -10.18 2.73 0.72
CA VAL A 32 -10.20 2.63 2.18
C VAL A 32 -9.44 3.79 2.83
N ILE A 33 -8.24 4.12 2.33
CA ILE A 33 -7.43 5.22 2.88
C ILE A 33 -8.12 6.57 2.66
N SER A 34 -8.71 6.79 1.47
CA SER A 34 -9.44 8.03 1.17
C SER A 34 -10.62 8.23 2.11
N GLU A 35 -11.42 7.19 2.38
CA GLU A 35 -12.51 7.24 3.35
C GLU A 35 -12.01 7.64 4.75
N GLN A 36 -10.93 7.00 5.23
CA GLN A 36 -10.36 7.29 6.55
C GLN A 36 -9.81 8.73 6.64
N ILE A 37 -9.10 9.20 5.61
CA ILE A 37 -8.60 10.58 5.56
C ILE A 37 -9.76 11.57 5.54
N ASN A 38 -10.81 11.29 4.77
CA ASN A 38 -11.98 12.15 4.71
C ASN A 38 -12.74 12.22 6.04
N ALA A 39 -12.75 11.13 6.82
CA ALA A 39 -13.35 11.08 8.15
C ALA A 39 -12.55 11.87 9.22
N LEU A 40 -11.29 12.26 8.96
CA LEU A 40 -10.51 13.04 9.93
C LEU A 40 -11.16 14.42 10.16
N PRO A 41 -11.31 14.87 11.42
CA PRO A 41 -11.91 16.15 11.78
C PRO A 41 -10.91 17.31 11.61
N VAL A 42 -10.25 17.36 10.46
CA VAL A 42 -9.29 18.40 10.08
C VAL A 42 -9.65 18.95 8.70
N ASN A 43 -9.14 20.15 8.38
CA ASN A 43 -9.40 20.77 7.08
C ASN A 43 -8.71 20.01 5.94
N HIS A 44 -9.12 20.32 4.71
CA HIS A 44 -8.63 19.64 3.50
C HIS A 44 -7.10 19.77 3.33
N ASP A 45 -6.53 20.93 3.62
CA ASP A 45 -5.09 21.16 3.47
C ASP A 45 -4.25 20.26 4.40
N LYS A 46 -4.67 20.11 5.67
CA LYS A 46 -4.02 19.19 6.60
C LYS A 46 -4.17 17.72 6.20
N LYS A 47 -5.27 17.36 5.53
CA LYS A 47 -5.44 16.01 4.96
C LYS A 47 -4.41 15.75 3.85
N ILE A 48 -4.17 16.74 2.99
CA ILE A 48 -3.16 16.65 1.93
C ILE A 48 -1.75 16.56 2.52
N GLU A 49 -1.43 17.41 3.51
CA GLU A 49 -0.14 17.41 4.19
C GLU A 49 0.15 16.05 4.83
N PHE A 50 -0.81 15.52 5.59
CA PHE A 50 -0.72 14.19 6.17
C PHE A 50 -0.51 13.08 5.12
N ALA A 51 -1.25 13.13 4.00
CA ALA A 51 -1.08 12.14 2.93
C ALA A 51 0.35 12.17 2.33
N LYS A 52 0.95 13.36 2.19
CA LYS A 52 2.33 13.51 1.72
C LYS A 52 3.32 12.92 2.71
N GLU A 53 3.18 13.20 4.01
CA GLU A 53 4.03 12.64 5.06
C GLU A 53 4.02 11.11 5.06
N VAL A 54 2.82 10.51 4.93
CA VAL A 54 2.65 9.06 4.87
C VAL A 54 3.36 8.48 3.63
N VAL A 55 3.22 9.10 2.46
CA VAL A 55 3.89 8.65 1.23
C VAL A 55 5.41 8.71 1.39
N GLU A 56 5.95 9.81 1.94
CA GLU A 56 7.38 9.92 2.19
C GLU A 56 7.90 8.85 3.17
N GLU A 57 7.17 8.60 4.25
CA GLU A 57 7.53 7.61 5.25
C GLU A 57 7.53 6.18 4.68
N VAL A 58 6.54 5.85 3.83
CA VAL A 58 6.51 4.58 3.11
C VAL A 58 7.70 4.47 2.15
N HIS A 59 8.01 5.52 1.37
CA HIS A 59 9.17 5.52 0.47
C HIS A 59 10.48 5.33 1.25
N ARG A 60 10.69 6.06 2.35
CA ARG A 60 11.86 5.93 3.23
C ARG A 60 12.02 4.49 3.74
N LYS A 61 10.92 3.85 4.17
CA LYS A 61 10.93 2.45 4.64
C LYS A 61 11.26 1.46 3.52
N MET A 62 10.75 1.67 2.31
CA MET A 62 11.01 0.81 1.16
C MET A 62 12.47 0.89 0.69
N GLU A 63 13.04 2.10 0.63
CA GLU A 63 14.46 2.31 0.30
C GLU A 63 15.38 1.67 1.34
N LYS A 64 15.08 1.82 2.64
CA LYS A 64 15.83 1.13 3.72
C LYS A 64 15.82 -0.40 3.55
N LYS A 65 14.68 -0.99 3.21
CA LYS A 65 14.57 -2.45 2.98
C LYS A 65 15.36 -2.90 1.76
N LYS A 66 15.36 -2.12 0.68
CA LYS A 66 16.15 -2.39 -0.52
C LYS A 66 17.66 -2.36 -0.24
N ASN A 67 18.12 -1.39 0.54
CA ASN A 67 19.53 -1.28 0.92
C ASN A 67 19.96 -2.42 1.85
N ALA A 68 19.12 -2.82 2.81
CA ALA A 68 19.40 -3.98 3.67
C ALA A 68 19.49 -5.30 2.88
N ALA A 69 18.61 -5.49 1.88
CA ALA A 69 18.67 -6.66 1.00
C ALA A 69 19.91 -6.66 0.10
N THR A 70 20.36 -5.48 -0.36
CA THR A 70 21.54 -5.33 -1.23
C THR A 70 22.84 -5.65 -0.49
N VAL A 71 22.98 -5.21 0.76
CA VAL A 71 24.15 -5.49 1.61
C VAL A 71 24.30 -6.99 1.90
N THR A 72 23.20 -7.73 1.95
CA THR A 72 23.23 -9.18 2.23
C THR A 72 23.76 -9.99 1.03
N ILE A 73 23.61 -9.50 -0.20
CA ILE A 73 24.03 -10.21 -1.43
C ILE A 73 25.53 -10.00 -1.71
N SER A 74 26.12 -8.87 -1.31
CA SER A 74 27.55 -8.57 -1.54
C SER A 74 28.53 -9.26 -0.58
N CYS A 75 28.04 -10.07 0.35
CA CYS A 75 28.86 -10.75 1.37
C CYS A 75 28.93 -12.29 1.19
N ASN A 76 28.48 -12.83 0.05
CA ASN A 76 28.64 -14.24 -0.31
C ASN A 76 29.60 -14.43 -1.48
#